data_AF-A0A1V5NVA8-F1
#
_entry.id   AF-A0A1V5NVA8-F1
#
_cell.length_a   1.000
_cell.length_b   1.000
_cell.length_c   1.000
_cell.angle_alpha   90.00
_cell.angle_beta   90.00
_cell.angle_gamma   90.00
#
_symmetry.space_group_name_H-M   'P 1'
#
loop_
_entity.id
_entity.type
_entity.pdbx_description
1 polymer ?
#
loop_
_entity_poly.entity_id
_entity_poly.type
_entity_poly.pdbx_seq_one_letter_code
_entity_poly.pdbx_strand_id
1 'polypeptide(L)'
;MTGVVAMAVSALLAVESENGRNGRRGDNGRAVGVLQQWECSVREACRIVGEKRWTYKDREDPEKAKEMCRVTLERHYRRGVTNPVDLACRWRNPSGNCPQWYRERIKKVMKGAK
;
A
#
# COMPACT_ATOMS: atom_id res chain seq x y z
N MET A 1 0.89 1.46 -16.64
CA MET A 1 1.10 1.78 -15.21
C MET A 1 1.98 3.02 -15.17
N THR A 2 1.60 4.07 -14.43
CA THR A 2 2.51 5.22 -14.28
C THR A 2 3.71 4.80 -13.43
N GLY A 3 4.92 5.25 -13.77
CA GLY A 3 6.13 4.89 -13.02
C GLY A 3 6.03 5.20 -11.51
N VAL A 4 5.30 6.27 -11.16
CA VAL A 4 5.09 6.69 -9.76
C VAL A 4 4.33 5.65 -8.93
N VAL A 5 3.23 5.09 -9.47
CA VAL A 5 2.44 4.08 -8.76
C VAL A 5 3.25 2.78 -8.60
N ALA A 6 3.95 2.37 -9.66
CA ALA A 6 4.81 1.19 -9.63
C ALA A 6 5.86 1.28 -8.51
N MET A 7 6.61 2.39 -8.49
CA MET A 7 7.64 2.64 -7.51
C MET A 7 7.08 2.71 -6.08
N ALA A 8 5.91 3.32 -5.89
CA ALA A 8 5.25 3.38 -4.59
C ALA A 8 4.86 1.99 -4.08
N VAL A 9 4.22 1.15 -4.92
CA VAL A 9 3.84 -0.22 -4.54
C VAL A 9 5.07 -1.07 -4.20
N SER A 10 6.13 -0.99 -5.01
CA SER A 10 7.39 -1.71 -4.71
C SER A 10 8.01 -1.27 -3.39
N ALA A 11 8.05 0.04 -3.11
CA ALA A 11 8.56 0.55 -1.84
C ALA A 11 7.72 0.11 -0.65
N LEU A 12 6.39 0.09 -0.79
CA LEU A 12 5.46 -0.41 0.23
C LEU A 12 5.69 -1.90 0.50
N LEU A 13 5.81 -2.74 -0.54
CA LEU A 13 6.11 -4.17 -0.38
C LEU A 13 7.42 -4.40 0.40
N ALA A 14 8.46 -3.64 0.08
CA ALA A 14 9.74 -3.73 0.79
C ALA A 14 9.61 -3.34 2.27
N VAL A 15 8.86 -2.28 2.58
CA VAL A 15 8.72 -1.76 3.95
C VAL A 15 7.75 -2.59 4.80
N GLU A 16 6.64 -3.04 4.24
CA GLU A 16 5.55 -3.69 4.99
C GLU A 16 5.78 -5.18 5.21
N SER A 17 6.53 -5.84 4.32
CA SER A 17 6.68 -7.30 4.38
C SER A 17 8.03 -7.83 3.93
N GLU A 18 9.06 -6.98 3.85
CA GLU A 18 10.38 -7.37 3.35
C GLU A 18 10.30 -8.05 1.98
N ASN A 19 9.54 -7.44 1.07
CA ASN A 19 9.21 -7.98 -0.26
C ASN A 19 8.44 -9.31 -0.21
N GLY A 20 7.45 -9.40 0.69
CA GLY A 20 6.59 -10.58 0.82
C GLY A 20 7.16 -11.72 1.66
N ARG A 21 8.40 -11.61 2.17
CA ARG A 21 8.99 -12.60 3.09
C ARG A 21 8.27 -12.66 4.44
N ASN A 22 7.62 -11.56 4.83
CA ASN A 22 6.95 -11.41 6.11
C ASN A 22 5.52 -10.90 5.93
N GLY A 23 4.61 -11.78 5.48
CA GLY A 23 3.18 -11.50 5.31
C GLY A 23 2.35 -11.61 6.61
N ARG A 24 2.97 -11.48 7.79
CA ARG A 24 2.33 -11.72 9.09
C ARG A 24 1.24 -10.68 9.38
N ARG A 25 0.36 -11.01 10.35
CA ARG A 25 -0.65 -10.07 10.86
C ARG A 25 0.02 -9.06 11.79
N GLY A 26 -0.11 -7.77 11.48
CA GLY A 26 0.31 -6.67 12.34
C GLY A 26 -0.87 -6.06 13.09
N ASP A 27 -0.57 -5.10 13.95
CA ASP A 27 -1.56 -4.27 14.66
C ASP A 27 -2.68 -5.08 15.34
N ASN A 28 -2.27 -5.99 16.23
CA ASN A 28 -3.16 -6.89 16.96
C ASN A 28 -4.12 -7.69 16.06
N GLY A 29 -3.69 -8.03 14.84
CA GLY A 29 -4.47 -8.82 13.89
C GLY A 29 -5.24 -8.02 12.83
N ARG A 30 -5.27 -6.68 12.94
CA ARG A 30 -6.05 -5.81 12.04
C ARG A 30 -5.40 -5.62 10.68
N ALA A 31 -4.07 -5.50 10.67
CA ALA A 31 -3.27 -5.36 9.47
C ALA A 31 -2.88 -6.74 8.95
N VAL A 32 -3.23 -7.04 7.70
CA VAL A 32 -3.11 -8.39 7.14
C VAL A 32 -2.34 -8.37 5.82
N GLY A 33 -1.47 -9.37 5.63
CA GLY A 33 -0.80 -9.66 4.37
C GLY A 33 0.39 -8.76 4.05
N VAL A 34 0.87 -8.88 2.82
CA VAL A 34 2.14 -8.29 2.35
C VAL A 34 2.16 -6.76 2.32
N LEU A 35 1.00 -6.12 2.44
CA LEU A 35 0.82 -4.67 2.45
C LEU A 35 0.11 -4.16 3.71
N GLN A 36 0.01 -4.99 4.75
CA GLN A 36 -0.54 -4.64 6.07
C GLN A 36 -1.95 -3.99 5.98
N GLN A 37 -2.81 -4.57 5.14
CA GLN A 37 -4.12 -4.01 4.82
C GLN A 37 -5.12 -4.19 5.95
N TRP A 38 -5.89 -3.13 6.22
CA TRP A 38 -7.06 -3.18 7.09
C TRP A 38 -8.33 -3.45 6.27
N GLU A 39 -9.42 -3.82 6.95
CA GLU A 39 -10.72 -4.02 6.29
C GLU A 39 -11.24 -2.76 5.60
N CYS A 40 -10.95 -1.57 6.17
CA CYS A 40 -11.32 -0.31 5.54
C CYS A 40 -10.64 -0.12 4.18
N SER A 41 -9.39 -0.56 4.01
CA SER A 41 -8.68 -0.53 2.72
C SER A 41 -9.36 -1.42 1.67
N VAL A 42 -9.92 -2.57 2.08
CA VAL A 42 -10.67 -3.47 1.18
C VAL A 42 -11.98 -2.83 0.77
N ARG A 43 -12.75 -2.30 1.73
CA ARG A 43 -14.01 -1.58 1.45
C ARG A 43 -13.77 -0.41 0.50
N GLU A 44 -12.66 0.29 0.68
CA GLU A 44 -12.27 1.42 -0.15
C GLU A 44 -11.88 0.99 -1.57
N ALA A 45 -11.10 -0.07 -1.72
CA ALA A 45 -10.77 -0.63 -3.04
C ALA A 45 -12.05 -1.06 -3.78
N CYS A 46 -12.97 -1.77 -3.12
CA CYS A 46 -14.27 -2.16 -3.68
C CYS A 46 -15.12 -0.94 -4.08
N ARG A 47 -15.19 0.09 -3.23
CA ARG A 47 -15.90 1.35 -3.52
C ARG A 47 -15.35 2.03 -4.78
N ILE A 48 -14.03 2.05 -4.93
CA ILE A 48 -13.32 2.67 -6.07
C ILE A 48 -13.60 1.93 -7.39
N VAL A 49 -13.72 0.60 -7.36
CA VAL A 49 -14.06 -0.18 -8.57
C VAL A 49 -15.56 -0.27 -8.84
N GLY A 50 -16.40 0.08 -7.87
CA GLY A 50 -17.86 0.09 -8.00
C GLY A 50 -18.53 -1.27 -7.77
N GLU A 51 -17.78 -2.27 -7.31
CA GLU A 51 -18.29 -3.63 -7.08
C GLU A 51 -17.59 -4.30 -5.88
N LYS A 52 -18.21 -5.35 -5.32
CA LYS A 52 -17.63 -6.16 -4.24
C LYS A 52 -16.61 -7.17 -4.79
N ARG A 53 -15.56 -6.68 -5.44
CA ARG A 53 -14.54 -7.51 -6.10
C ARG A 53 -13.68 -8.32 -5.12
N TRP A 54 -13.37 -7.77 -3.95
CA TRP A 54 -12.51 -8.41 -2.94
C TRP A 54 -13.20 -8.55 -1.59
N THR A 55 -12.79 -9.60 -0.88
CA THR A 55 -13.18 -9.93 0.49
C THR A 55 -12.06 -9.58 1.48
N TYR A 56 -12.38 -9.60 2.77
CA TYR A 56 -11.37 -9.34 3.80
C TYR A 56 -10.27 -10.41 3.85
N LYS A 57 -10.56 -11.64 3.39
CA LYS A 57 -9.58 -12.73 3.33
C LYS A 57 -8.58 -12.54 2.18
N ASP A 58 -8.99 -11.87 1.10
CA ASP A 58 -8.14 -11.63 -0.07
C ASP A 58 -6.90 -10.77 0.24
N ARG A 59 -6.86 -10.10 1.40
CA ARG A 59 -5.65 -9.44 1.91
C ARG A 59 -4.49 -10.41 2.17
N GLU A 60 -4.78 -11.68 2.41
CA GLU A 60 -3.78 -12.72 2.66
C GLU A 60 -3.10 -13.18 1.37
N ASP A 61 -3.77 -13.01 0.22
CA ASP A 61 -3.23 -13.32 -1.10
C ASP A 61 -2.33 -12.15 -1.56
N PRO A 62 -1.03 -12.39 -1.81
CA PRO A 62 -0.10 -11.32 -2.20
C PRO A 62 -0.49 -10.60 -3.48
N GLU A 63 -1.05 -11.28 -4.47
CA GLU A 63 -1.42 -10.67 -5.76
C GLU A 63 -2.67 -9.81 -5.61
N LYS A 64 -3.68 -10.30 -4.90
CA LYS A 64 -4.89 -9.51 -4.63
C LYS A 64 -4.60 -8.32 -3.72
N ALA A 65 -3.72 -8.48 -2.74
CA ALA A 65 -3.27 -7.37 -1.90
C ALA A 65 -2.60 -6.26 -2.72
N LYS A 66 -1.70 -6.62 -3.65
CA LYS A 66 -1.06 -5.69 -4.58
C LYS A 66 -2.07 -5.02 -5.50
N GLU A 67 -3.04 -5.77 -6.02
CA GLU A 67 -4.10 -5.25 -6.89
C GLU A 67 -4.93 -4.18 -6.16
N MET A 68 -5.44 -4.48 -4.96
CA MET A 68 -6.20 -3.53 -4.13
C MET A 68 -5.40 -2.26 -3.84
N CYS A 69 -4.12 -2.41 -3.47
CA CYS A 69 -3.25 -1.27 -3.19
C CYS A 69 -3.03 -0.43 -4.45
N ARG A 70 -2.70 -1.05 -5.58
CA ARG A 70 -2.50 -0.37 -6.86
C ARG A 70 -3.73 0.43 -7.25
N VAL A 71 -4.91 -0.20 -7.25
CA VAL A 71 -6.17 0.46 -7.64
C VAL A 71 -6.44 1.66 -6.74
N THR A 72 -6.24 1.49 -5.43
CA THR A 72 -6.45 2.57 -4.44
C THR A 72 -5.48 3.73 -4.67
N LEU A 73 -4.19 3.44 -4.84
CA LEU A 73 -3.18 4.46 -5.13
C LEU A 73 -3.47 5.16 -6.44
N GLU A 74 -3.73 4.42 -7.52
CA GLU A 74 -3.92 4.93 -8.87
C GLU A 74 -5.17 5.81 -9.01
N ARG A 75 -6.30 5.36 -8.45
CA ARG A 75 -7.60 6.01 -8.68
C ARG A 75 -8.03 6.98 -7.57
N HIS A 76 -7.49 6.84 -6.36
CA HIS A 76 -7.86 7.71 -5.25
C HIS A 76 -6.69 8.61 -4.81
N TYR A 77 -5.54 8.04 -4.47
CA TYR A 77 -4.48 8.83 -3.81
C TYR A 77 -3.49 9.50 -4.75
N ARG A 78 -3.47 9.16 -6.05
CA ARG A 78 -2.49 9.69 -7.03
C ARG A 78 -2.73 11.14 -7.43
N ARG A 79 -3.96 11.65 -7.33
CA ARG A 79 -4.34 13.00 -7.81
C ARG A 79 -3.43 14.06 -7.16
N GLY A 80 -2.67 14.77 -7.99
CA GLY A 80 -1.71 15.80 -7.58
C GLY A 80 -0.38 15.30 -7.01
N VAL A 81 -0.11 13.99 -6.95
CA VAL A 81 1.10 13.43 -6.29
C VAL A 81 2.11 12.90 -7.29
N THR A 82 3.12 13.68 -7.64
CA THR A 82 4.17 13.26 -8.58
C THR A 82 5.28 12.45 -7.94
N ASN A 83 5.48 12.58 -6.62
CA ASN A 83 6.54 11.90 -5.89
C ASN A 83 6.08 10.53 -5.35
N PRO A 84 6.74 9.42 -5.71
CA PRO A 84 6.38 8.08 -5.24
C PRO A 84 6.50 7.91 -3.71
N VAL A 85 7.39 8.65 -3.04
CA VAL A 85 7.49 8.63 -1.57
C VAL A 85 6.21 9.19 -0.96
N ASP A 86 5.74 10.33 -1.46
CA ASP A 86 4.51 10.96 -0.96
C ASP A 86 3.28 10.09 -1.23
N LEU A 87 3.26 9.40 -2.38
CA LEU A 87 2.20 8.46 -2.70
C LEU A 87 2.18 7.24 -1.77
N ALA A 88 3.34 6.65 -1.47
CA ALA A 88 3.46 5.57 -0.50
C ALA A 88 3.09 6.03 0.93
N CYS A 89 3.45 7.26 1.31
CA CYS A 89 3.05 7.84 2.58
C CYS A 89 1.51 7.96 2.73
N ARG A 90 0.79 8.24 1.65
CA ARG A 90 -0.70 8.27 1.65
C ARG A 90 -1.32 6.89 1.88
N TRP A 91 -0.65 5.80 1.48
CA TRP A 91 -1.12 4.45 1.81
C TRP A 91 -1.16 4.23 3.33
N ARG A 92 -0.11 4.67 4.03
CA ARG A 92 0.00 4.55 5.49
C ARG A 92 -0.92 5.51 6.23
N ASN A 93 -1.03 6.75 5.77
CA ASN A 93 -1.87 7.76 6.40
C ASN A 93 -2.53 8.65 5.33
N PRO A 94 -3.74 8.31 4.87
CA PRO A 94 -4.36 9.00 3.74
C PRO A 94 -4.84 10.43 4.06
N SER A 95 -5.22 10.69 5.32
CA SER A 95 -5.81 11.98 5.75
C SER A 95 -4.89 12.81 6.63
N GLY A 96 -3.64 12.39 6.86
CA GLY A 96 -2.78 13.02 7.84
C GLY A 96 -1.30 13.01 7.48
N ASN A 97 -0.50 13.59 8.37
CA ASN A 97 0.94 13.59 8.23
C ASN A 97 1.47 12.17 8.40
N CYS A 98 2.16 11.67 7.37
CA CYS A 98 2.90 10.42 7.48
C CYS A 98 4.07 10.61 8.45
N PRO A 99 4.23 9.72 9.47
CA PRO A 99 5.33 9.84 10.41
C PRO A 99 6.69 9.88 9.72
N GLN A 100 7.58 10.77 10.19
CA GLN A 100 8.90 10.98 9.56
C GLN A 100 9.70 9.68 9.45
N TRP A 101 9.66 8.83 10.48
CA TRP A 101 10.37 7.55 10.46
C TRP A 101 9.90 6.63 9.34
N TYR A 102 8.61 6.64 9.00
CA TYR A 102 8.06 5.79 7.93
C TYR A 102 8.46 6.33 6.56
N ARG A 103 8.38 7.65 6.39
CA ARG A 103 8.88 8.36 5.21
C ARG A 103 10.36 8.05 4.95
N GLU A 104 11.20 8.07 6.00
CA GLU A 104 12.62 7.73 5.86
C GLU A 104 12.84 6.25 5.51
N ARG A 105 12.02 5.31 6.03
CA ARG A 105 12.07 3.90 5.59
C ARG A 105 11.78 3.75 4.10
N ILE A 106 10.74 4.43 3.60
CA ILE A 106 10.41 4.45 2.17
C ILE A 106 11.57 5.02 1.34
N LYS A 107 12.12 6.18 1.73
CA LYS A 107 13.28 6.76 1.04
C LYS A 107 14.48 5.80 1.02
N LYS A 108 14.75 5.10 2.12
CA LYS A 108 15.87 4.15 2.23
C LYS A 108 15.72 3.00 1.25
N VAL A 109 14.55 2.36 1.17
CA VAL A 109 14.33 1.25 0.22
C VAL A 109 14.40 1.73 -1.23
N MET A 110 13.93 2.94 -1.52
CA MET A 110 13.99 3.49 -2.88
C MET A 110 15.40 3.88 -3.33
N LYS A 111 16.25 4.33 -2.41
CA LYS A 111 17.68 4.60 -2.69
C LYS A 111 18.51 3.32 -2.84
N GLY A 112 18.11 2.26 -2.13
CA GLY A 112 18.79 0.96 -2.13
C GLY A 112 18.37 0.03 -3.28
N ALA A 113 17.30 0.38 -4.01
CA ALA A 113 16.90 -0.31 -5.24
C ALA A 113 17.87 0.09 -6.37
N LYS A 114 19.04 -0.54 -6.41
CA LYS A 114 19.96 -0.54 -7.55
C LYS A 114 19.84 -1.87 -8.29
#